data_AF-A0A1H7M796-F1
#
_entry.id   AF-A0A1H7M796-F1
#
_cell.length_a   1.000
_cell.length_b   1.000
_cell.length_c   1.000
_cell.angle_alpha   90.00
_cell.angle_beta   90.00
_cell.angle_gamma   90.00
#
_symmetry.space_group_name_H-M   'P 1'
#
loop_
_entity.id
_entity.type
_entity.pdbx_description
1 polymer ?
#
loop_
_entity_poly.entity_id
_entity_poly.type
_entity_poly.pdbx_seq_one_letter_code
_entity_poly.pdbx_strand_id
1 'polypeptide(L)'
;MAWSKTPWSAKNGLGFGLVAGLVFGLAECLASLFAGHGLLEPLRYAASVLLGSRALMETPLLLTAFAGLGVHLLLSAFFGLAYSLVDARMAMDLRPHVSHQSAMGMLFAVGVWVVTFQFISRGHYPWFLGTPQFFQMVLHAVFYGLPLGLLFAGAERRRVALAQFEQRAFEER
;
A
#
# COMPACT_ATOMS: atom_id res chain seq x y z
N MET A 1 26.80 -0.27 -19.59
CA MET A 1 25.35 -0.19 -19.31
C MET A 1 25.13 0.96 -18.35
N ALA A 2 24.66 2.12 -18.82
CA ALA A 2 24.47 3.29 -17.97
C ALA A 2 23.10 3.19 -17.29
N TRP A 3 23.10 2.72 -16.04
CA TRP A 3 21.90 2.66 -15.20
C TRP A 3 21.45 4.10 -14.90
N SER A 4 20.16 4.40 -15.07
CA SER A 4 19.64 5.74 -14.81
C SER A 4 19.84 6.11 -13.34
N LYS A 5 20.57 7.21 -13.12
CA LYS A 5 20.87 7.75 -11.79
C LYS A 5 19.65 8.55 -11.31
N THR A 6 18.73 7.88 -10.61
CA THR A 6 17.49 8.37 -9.93
C THR A 6 16.26 8.69 -10.82
N PRO A 7 14.98 8.62 -10.39
CA PRO A 7 14.29 8.02 -9.24
C PRO A 7 13.01 7.24 -9.66
N TRP A 8 13.07 6.39 -10.70
CA TRP A 8 11.88 5.68 -11.22
C TRP A 8 11.20 4.81 -10.15
N SER A 9 11.95 4.28 -9.18
CA SER A 9 11.36 3.54 -8.06
C SER A 9 10.59 4.45 -7.08
N ALA A 10 11.07 5.65 -6.78
CA ALA A 10 10.45 6.50 -5.75
C ALA A 10 9.13 7.12 -6.21
N LYS A 11 9.06 7.64 -7.43
CA LYS A 11 7.79 8.18 -8.00
C LYS A 11 6.74 7.07 -8.16
N ASN A 12 7.17 5.90 -8.64
CA ASN A 12 6.29 4.73 -8.74
C ASN A 12 5.87 4.23 -7.34
N GLY A 13 6.77 4.19 -6.38
CA GLY A 13 6.46 3.81 -5.01
C GLY A 13 5.41 4.71 -4.37
N LEU A 14 5.58 6.04 -4.47
CA LEU A 14 4.58 7.00 -4.01
C LEU A 14 3.24 6.82 -4.73
N GLY A 15 3.25 6.83 -6.06
CA GLY A 15 2.03 6.75 -6.86
C GLY A 15 1.29 5.41 -6.71
N PHE A 16 2.00 4.28 -6.79
CA PHE A 16 1.42 2.95 -6.64
C PHE A 16 0.97 2.70 -5.20
N GLY A 17 1.71 3.23 -4.21
CA GLY A 17 1.28 3.23 -2.81
C GLY A 17 -0.05 3.93 -2.61
N LEU A 18 -0.24 5.13 -3.19
CA LEU A 18 -1.50 5.86 -3.13
C LEU A 18 -2.64 5.09 -3.80
N VAL A 19 -2.43 4.54 -5.00
CA VAL A 19 -3.46 3.78 -5.71
C VAL A 19 -3.85 2.52 -4.94
N ALA A 20 -2.88 1.74 -4.46
CA ALA A 20 -3.12 0.57 -3.63
C ALA A 20 -3.82 0.95 -2.31
N GLY A 21 -3.43 2.07 -1.71
CA GLY A 21 -4.05 2.64 -0.52
C GLY A 21 -5.52 2.98 -0.72
N LEU A 22 -5.89 3.55 -1.86
CA LEU A 22 -7.30 3.83 -2.19
C LEU A 22 -8.10 2.53 -2.33
N VAL A 23 -7.56 1.53 -3.02
CA VAL A 23 -8.21 0.20 -3.12
C VAL A 23 -8.41 -0.41 -1.73
N PHE A 24 -7.38 -0.35 -0.88
CA PHE A 24 -7.43 -0.86 0.48
C PHE A 24 -8.45 -0.11 1.34
N GLY A 25 -8.42 1.22 1.35
CA GLY A 25 -9.36 2.03 2.14
C GLY A 25 -10.81 1.83 1.72
N LEU A 26 -11.08 1.68 0.42
CA LEU A 26 -12.42 1.32 -0.07
C LEU A 26 -12.85 -0.07 0.44
N ALA A 27 -11.94 -1.05 0.40
CA ALA A 27 -12.22 -2.39 0.91
C ALA A 27 -12.50 -2.39 2.42
N GLU A 28 -11.76 -1.61 3.21
CA GLU A 28 -12.01 -1.44 4.64
C GLU A 28 -13.37 -0.79 4.91
N CYS A 29 -13.73 0.26 4.17
CA CYS A 29 -15.03 0.92 4.31
C CYS A 29 -16.19 -0.05 4.01
N LEU A 30 -16.07 -0.82 2.93
CA LEU A 30 -17.07 -1.84 2.58
C LEU A 30 -17.14 -2.96 3.62
N ALA A 31 -15.99 -3.44 4.10
CA ALA A 31 -15.95 -4.47 5.13
C ALA A 31 -16.56 -3.99 6.45
N SER A 32 -16.31 -2.74 6.83
CA SER A 32 -16.95 -2.08 7.96
C SER A 32 -18.47 -2.08 7.81
N LEU A 33 -18.96 -1.61 6.66
CA LEU A 33 -20.40 -1.60 6.35
C LEU A 33 -21.03 -3.00 6.48
N PHE A 34 -20.38 -4.03 5.92
CA PHE A 34 -20.88 -5.41 5.99
C PHE A 34 -20.82 -6.03 7.39
N ALA A 35 -19.93 -5.54 8.26
CA ALA A 35 -19.86 -5.93 9.66
C ALA A 35 -20.91 -5.23 10.54
N GLY A 36 -21.78 -4.39 9.96
CA GLY A 36 -22.80 -3.62 10.71
C GLY A 36 -22.25 -2.36 11.37
N HIS A 37 -21.03 -1.96 10.99
CA HIS A 37 -20.35 -0.76 11.47
C HIS A 37 -20.59 0.42 10.52
N GLY A 38 -20.12 1.61 10.90
CA GLY A 38 -20.25 2.80 10.05
C GLY A 38 -19.36 2.71 8.80
N LEU A 39 -19.85 3.19 7.65
CA LEU A 39 -19.07 3.21 6.39
C LEU A 39 -17.72 3.94 6.55
N LEU A 40 -17.71 5.04 7.31
CA LEU A 40 -16.54 5.89 7.53
C LEU A 40 -15.77 5.54 8.81
N GLU A 41 -16.10 4.42 9.45
CA GLU A 41 -15.41 3.97 10.66
C GLU A 41 -13.91 3.73 10.44
N PRO A 42 -13.44 3.15 9.32
CA PRO A 42 -12.00 3.06 9.04
C PRO A 42 -11.31 4.42 8.99
N LEU A 43 -11.98 5.46 8.47
CA LEU A 43 -11.42 6.83 8.50
C LEU A 43 -11.32 7.38 9.92
N ARG A 44 -12.21 7.00 10.84
CA ARG A 44 -12.09 7.35 12.26
C ARG A 44 -10.88 6.69 12.88
N TYR A 45 -10.64 5.41 12.58
CA TYR A 45 -9.44 4.71 13.00
C TYR A 45 -8.18 5.38 12.43
N ALA A 46 -8.14 5.72 11.15
CA ALA A 46 -7.02 6.45 10.57
C ALA A 46 -6.83 7.84 11.23
N ALA A 47 -7.90 8.60 11.46
CA ALA A 47 -7.83 9.91 12.10
C ALA A 47 -7.31 9.82 13.55
N SER A 48 -7.58 8.71 14.23
CA SER A 48 -7.11 8.47 15.61
C SER A 48 -5.58 8.41 15.73
N VAL A 49 -4.85 8.20 14.64
CA VAL A 49 -3.38 8.27 14.63
C VAL A 49 -2.89 9.68 15.02
N LEU A 50 -3.62 10.72 14.60
CA LEU A 50 -3.32 12.13 14.90
C LEU A 50 -4.10 12.64 16.12
N LEU A 51 -5.38 12.29 16.20
CA LEU A 51 -6.31 12.86 17.19
C LEU A 51 -6.48 12.00 18.45
N GLY A 52 -5.85 10.82 18.48
CA GLY A 52 -6.04 9.82 19.53
C GLY A 52 -7.42 9.18 19.50
N SER A 53 -7.79 8.51 20.59
CA SER A 53 -9.07 7.81 20.73
C SER A 53 -10.30 8.72 20.60
N ARG A 54 -10.14 10.04 20.73
CA ARG A 54 -11.22 11.03 20.54
C ARG A 54 -11.84 10.97 19.15
N ALA A 55 -11.07 10.60 18.12
CA ALA A 55 -11.58 10.41 16.76
C ALA A 55 -12.64 9.29 16.64
N LEU A 56 -12.64 8.35 17.60
CA LEU A 56 -13.63 7.28 17.68
C LEU A 56 -14.90 7.68 18.46
N MET A 57 -14.88 8.83 19.14
CA MET A 57 -16.03 9.42 19.84
C MET A 57 -16.70 10.47 18.94
N GLU A 58 -17.55 11.34 19.47
CA GLU A 58 -18.18 12.42 18.70
C GLU A 58 -17.15 13.48 18.26
N THR A 59 -16.58 13.28 17.07
CA THR A 59 -15.74 14.26 16.36
C THR A 59 -16.50 14.74 15.12
N PRO A 60 -16.41 16.04 14.75
CA PRO A 60 -17.03 16.53 13.53
C PRO A 60 -16.66 15.67 12.31
N LEU A 61 -17.67 15.34 11.51
CA LEU A 61 -17.53 14.44 10.36
C LEU A 61 -16.45 14.90 9.39
N LEU A 62 -16.43 16.19 9.08
CA LEU A 62 -15.50 16.79 8.12
C LEU A 62 -14.05 16.67 8.61
N LEU A 63 -13.80 16.96 9.89
CA LEU A 63 -12.48 16.82 10.50
C LEU A 63 -12.00 15.37 10.47
N THR A 64 -12.89 14.43 10.81
CA THR A 64 -12.62 13.00 10.77
C THR A 64 -12.26 12.54 9.36
N ALA A 65 -13.05 12.94 8.36
CA ALA A 65 -12.84 12.55 6.98
C ALA A 65 -11.49 13.05 6.45
N PHE A 66 -11.16 14.33 6.65
CA PHE A 66 -9.88 14.88 6.19
C PHE A 66 -8.68 14.33 6.95
N ALA A 67 -8.74 14.26 8.28
CA ALA A 67 -7.64 13.72 9.08
C ALA A 67 -7.42 12.24 8.77
N GLY A 68 -8.49 11.45 8.69
CA GLY A 68 -8.43 10.02 8.40
C GLY A 68 -7.91 9.74 6.99
N LEU A 69 -8.47 10.39 5.98
CA LEU A 69 -8.01 10.23 4.60
C LEU A 69 -6.55 10.69 4.45
N GLY A 70 -6.19 11.81 5.08
CA GLY A 70 -4.82 12.32 5.06
C GLY A 70 -3.82 11.31 5.64
N VAL A 71 -4.09 10.79 6.84
CA VAL A 71 -3.25 9.75 7.47
C VAL A 71 -3.17 8.50 6.58
N HIS A 72 -4.31 8.02 6.10
CA HIS A 72 -4.37 6.81 5.28
C HIS A 72 -3.53 6.93 4.01
N LEU A 73 -3.66 8.04 3.29
CA LEU A 73 -2.90 8.30 2.07
C LEU A 73 -1.42 8.51 2.34
N LEU A 74 -1.05 9.21 3.43
CA LEU A 74 0.34 9.39 3.82
C LEU A 74 1.03 8.06 4.14
N LEU A 75 0.38 7.20 4.95
CA LEU A 75 0.90 5.87 5.25
C LEU A 75 0.97 5.00 3.99
N SER A 76 -0.05 5.06 3.14
CA SER A 76 -0.09 4.30 1.89
C SER A 76 1.06 4.69 0.94
N ALA A 77 1.34 5.99 0.81
CA ALA A 77 2.46 6.49 0.04
C ALA A 77 3.81 6.10 0.66
N PHE A 78 3.94 6.20 1.99
CA PHE A 78 5.14 5.80 2.72
C PHE A 78 5.46 4.31 2.51
N PHE A 79 4.48 3.43 2.68
CA PHE A 79 4.69 2.00 2.48
C PHE A 79 4.88 1.62 1.01
N GLY A 80 4.27 2.35 0.07
CA GLY A 80 4.55 2.17 -1.36
C GLY A 80 5.98 2.56 -1.72
N LEU A 81 6.50 3.65 -1.14
CA LEU A 81 7.91 4.02 -1.24
C LEU A 81 8.81 2.95 -0.62
N ALA A 82 8.46 2.42 0.55
CA ALA A 82 9.22 1.33 1.18
C ALA A 82 9.23 0.05 0.31
N TYR A 83 8.10 -0.31 -0.29
CA TYR A 83 8.04 -1.43 -1.24
C TYR A 83 8.94 -1.21 -2.46
N SER A 84 9.05 0.03 -2.95
CA SER A 84 9.96 0.36 -4.05
C SER A 84 11.44 0.07 -3.74
N LEU A 85 11.83 0.16 -2.45
CA LEU A 85 13.16 -0.21 -1.98
C LEU A 85 13.34 -1.73 -1.93
N VAL A 86 12.27 -2.46 -1.63
CA VAL A 86 12.24 -3.93 -1.67
C VAL A 86 12.33 -4.42 -3.13
N ASP A 87 11.52 -3.87 -4.03
CA ASP A 87 11.57 -4.17 -5.48
C ASP A 87 12.96 -3.88 -6.07
N ALA A 88 13.61 -2.78 -5.67
CA ALA A 88 14.94 -2.42 -6.14
C ALA A 88 16.03 -3.44 -5.77
N ARG A 89 15.78 -4.29 -4.76
CA ARG A 89 16.71 -5.35 -4.33
C ARG A 89 16.37 -6.72 -4.91
N MET A 90 15.25 -6.86 -5.63
CA MET A 90 14.89 -8.12 -6.29
C MET A 90 15.75 -8.38 -7.51
N ALA A 91 15.93 -9.66 -7.84
CA ALA A 91 16.60 -10.07 -9.06
C ALA A 91 15.86 -9.54 -10.30
N MET A 92 16.60 -9.00 -11.26
CA MET A 92 16.05 -8.25 -12.39
C MET A 92 15.12 -9.08 -13.28
N ASP A 93 15.43 -10.37 -13.41
CA ASP A 93 14.64 -11.36 -14.12
C ASP A 93 13.29 -11.63 -13.44
N LEU A 94 13.20 -11.54 -12.10
CA LEU A 94 11.97 -11.81 -11.35
C LEU A 94 11.00 -10.63 -11.28
N ARG A 95 11.50 -9.40 -11.35
CA ARG A 95 10.69 -8.18 -11.22
C ARG A 95 9.50 -8.07 -12.20
N PRO A 96 9.57 -8.50 -13.48
CA PRO A 96 8.42 -8.48 -14.38
C PRO A 96 7.45 -9.66 -14.18
N HIS A 97 7.76 -10.66 -13.35
CA HIS A 97 6.86 -11.80 -13.12
C HIS A 97 5.71 -11.40 -12.20
N VAL A 98 4.48 -11.46 -12.73
CA VAL A 98 3.26 -11.11 -12.00
C VAL A 98 3.09 -11.97 -10.76
N SER A 99 3.27 -13.29 -10.86
CA SER A 99 3.15 -14.20 -9.72
C SER A 99 4.14 -13.86 -8.60
N HIS A 100 5.40 -13.59 -8.95
CA HIS A 100 6.43 -13.22 -7.99
C HIS A 100 6.10 -11.88 -7.30
N GLN A 101 5.78 -10.84 -8.08
CA GLN A 101 5.44 -9.53 -7.53
C GLN A 101 4.15 -9.53 -6.72
N SER A 102 3.13 -10.29 -7.12
CA SER A 102 1.92 -10.49 -6.33
C SER A 102 2.24 -11.12 -4.98
N ALA A 103 3.02 -12.21 -4.96
CA ALA A 103 3.42 -12.86 -3.73
C ALA A 103 4.25 -11.92 -2.84
N MET A 104 5.21 -11.20 -3.41
CA MET A 104 6.05 -10.26 -2.67
C MET A 104 5.28 -9.06 -2.14
N GLY A 105 4.35 -8.49 -2.92
CA GLY A 105 3.47 -7.41 -2.49
C GLY A 105 2.57 -7.84 -1.33
N MET A 106 1.97 -9.03 -1.42
CA MET A 106 1.16 -9.61 -0.34
C MET A 106 2.00 -9.84 0.93
N LEU A 107 3.17 -10.48 0.82
CA LEU A 107 4.07 -10.72 1.95
C LEU A 107 4.54 -9.42 2.59
N PHE A 108 4.87 -8.41 1.77
CA PHE A 108 5.23 -7.09 2.27
C PHE A 108 4.09 -6.46 3.07
N ALA A 109 2.86 -6.51 2.55
CA ALA A 109 1.70 -5.95 3.24
C ALA A 109 1.33 -6.72 4.53
N VAL A 110 1.57 -8.03 4.58
CA VAL A 110 1.52 -8.79 5.84
C VAL A 110 2.58 -8.26 6.81
N GLY A 111 3.80 -7.98 6.35
CA GLY A 111 4.84 -7.35 7.15
C GLY A 111 4.43 -5.96 7.66
N VAL A 112 3.78 -5.14 6.82
CA VAL A 112 3.19 -3.85 7.22
C VAL A 112 2.18 -4.07 8.34
N TRP A 113 1.23 -4.99 8.16
CA TRP A 113 0.25 -5.34 9.20
C TRP A 113 0.90 -5.80 10.50
N VAL A 114 1.95 -6.63 10.44
CA VAL A 114 2.69 -7.06 11.64
C VAL A 114 3.25 -5.84 12.37
N VAL A 115 3.96 -4.96 11.67
CA VAL A 115 4.55 -3.75 12.27
C VAL A 115 3.48 -2.84 12.84
N THR A 116 2.42 -2.56 12.09
CA THR A 116 1.40 -1.59 12.49
C THR A 116 0.51 -2.14 13.60
N PHE A 117 -0.07 -3.33 13.45
CA PHE A 117 -1.03 -3.85 14.42
C PHE A 117 -0.37 -4.60 15.59
N GLN A 118 0.68 -5.38 15.34
CA GLN A 118 1.27 -6.23 16.40
C GLN A 118 2.31 -5.49 17.24
N PHE A 119 3.00 -4.50 16.69
CA PHE A 119 3.98 -3.71 17.44
C PHE A 119 3.45 -2.31 17.79
N ILE A 120 3.09 -1.50 16.79
CA ILE A 120 2.74 -0.10 17.02
C ILE A 120 1.40 0.04 17.75
N SER A 121 0.33 -0.62 17.28
CA SER A 121 -1.00 -0.50 17.88
C SER A 121 -1.03 -1.00 19.32
N ARG A 122 -0.33 -2.10 19.65
CA ARG A 122 -0.27 -2.59 21.04
C ARG A 122 0.38 -1.60 22.00
N GLY A 123 1.34 -0.80 21.54
CA GLY A 123 2.02 0.20 22.36
C GLY A 123 1.34 1.57 22.41
N HIS A 124 0.79 2.03 21.27
CA HIS A 124 0.39 3.43 21.10
C HIS A 124 -1.08 3.63 20.72
N TYR A 125 -1.70 2.65 20.07
CA TYR A 125 -3.07 2.75 19.55
C TYR A 125 -3.89 1.48 19.84
N PRO A 126 -4.08 1.12 21.13
CA PRO A 126 -4.60 -0.19 21.51
C PRO A 126 -6.03 -0.47 21.02
N TRP A 127 -6.81 0.56 20.70
CA TRP A 127 -8.15 0.42 20.14
C TRP A 127 -8.18 -0.26 18.77
N PHE A 128 -7.09 -0.21 17.99
CA PHE A 128 -7.00 -0.97 16.72
C PHE A 128 -7.12 -2.49 16.91
N LEU A 129 -6.86 -2.98 18.12
CA LEU A 129 -6.98 -4.41 18.45
C LEU A 129 -8.43 -4.88 18.62
N GLY A 130 -9.40 -3.95 18.67
CA GLY A 130 -10.83 -4.28 18.68
C GLY A 130 -11.34 -4.81 17.34
N THR A 131 -10.56 -4.67 16.27
CA THR A 131 -10.90 -5.21 14.95
C THR A 131 -10.44 -6.68 14.82
N PRO A 132 -11.15 -7.53 14.06
CA PRO A 132 -10.72 -8.91 13.82
C PRO A 132 -9.35 -8.96 13.12
N GLN A 133 -8.31 -9.32 13.88
CA GLN A 133 -6.90 -9.14 13.48
C GLN A 133 -6.51 -9.96 12.25
N PHE A 134 -6.98 -11.22 12.17
CA PHE A 134 -6.72 -12.06 11.00
C PHE A 134 -7.37 -11.50 9.74
N PHE A 135 -8.59 -10.98 9.85
CA PHE A 135 -9.28 -10.37 8.73
C PHE A 135 -8.58 -9.08 8.27
N GLN A 136 -8.09 -8.27 9.21
CA GLN A 136 -7.25 -7.11 8.89
C GLN A 136 -5.98 -7.50 8.14
N MET A 137 -5.28 -8.55 8.57
CA MET A 137 -4.12 -9.08 7.84
C MET A 137 -4.48 -9.46 6.39
N VAL A 138 -5.62 -10.13 6.18
CA VAL A 138 -6.10 -10.50 4.85
C VAL A 138 -6.40 -9.25 4.02
N LEU A 139 -7.05 -8.23 4.59
CA LEU A 139 -7.33 -6.99 3.87
C LEU A 139 -6.05 -6.28 3.43
N HIS A 140 -5.03 -6.23 4.30
CA HIS A 140 -3.71 -5.68 3.95
C HIS A 140 -3.07 -6.47 2.80
N ALA A 141 -3.02 -7.80 2.91
CA ALA A 141 -2.41 -8.63 1.89
C ALA A 141 -3.11 -8.46 0.52
N VAL A 142 -4.44 -8.58 0.50
CA VAL A 142 -5.23 -8.69 -0.74
C VAL A 142 -5.58 -7.34 -1.34
N PHE A 143 -5.89 -6.32 -0.55
CA PHE A 143 -6.38 -5.04 -1.08
C PHE A 143 -5.34 -3.92 -1.04
N TYR A 144 -4.22 -4.11 -0.33
CA TYR A 144 -3.06 -3.23 -0.45
C TYR A 144 -1.89 -3.91 -1.18
N GLY A 145 -1.42 -5.04 -0.64
CA GLY A 145 -0.22 -5.73 -1.12
C GLY A 145 -0.31 -6.24 -2.55
N LEU A 146 -1.40 -6.93 -2.89
CA LEU A 146 -1.59 -7.46 -4.24
C LEU A 146 -1.69 -6.35 -5.31
N PRO A 147 -2.55 -5.32 -5.17
CA PRO A 147 -2.56 -4.19 -6.11
C PRO A 147 -1.20 -3.51 -6.25
N LEU A 148 -0.49 -3.31 -5.13
CA LEU A 148 0.85 -2.71 -5.14
C LEU A 148 1.82 -3.56 -5.98
N GLY A 149 1.90 -4.87 -5.72
CA GLY A 149 2.74 -5.80 -6.48
C GLY A 149 2.38 -5.84 -7.97
N LEU A 150 1.08 -5.86 -8.31
CA LEU A 150 0.62 -5.85 -9.70
C LEU A 150 1.03 -4.58 -10.45
N LEU A 151 0.95 -3.41 -9.81
CA LEU A 151 1.38 -2.14 -10.40
C LEU A 151 2.89 -2.14 -10.67
N PHE A 152 3.70 -2.63 -9.74
CA PHE A 152 5.14 -2.79 -9.94
C PHE A 152 5.47 -3.78 -11.07
N ALA A 153 4.81 -4.93 -11.13
CA ALA A 153 4.97 -5.90 -12.20
C ALA A 153 4.63 -5.30 -13.57
N GLY A 154 3.53 -4.56 -13.66
CA GLY A 154 3.09 -3.89 -14.88
C GLY A 154 4.08 -2.82 -15.35
N ALA A 155 4.62 -2.04 -14.41
CA ALA A 155 5.62 -1.01 -14.71
C ALA A 155 6.93 -1.64 -15.22
N GLU A 156 7.37 -2.73 -14.61
CA GLU A 156 8.59 -3.43 -14.99
C GLU A 156 8.47 -4.10 -16.36
N ARG A 157 7.33 -4.73 -16.66
CA ARG A 157 7.06 -5.31 -17.99
C ARG A 157 7.16 -4.27 -19.10
N ARG A 158 6.60 -3.07 -18.87
CA ARG A 158 6.70 -1.96 -19.83
C ARG A 158 8.15 -1.55 -20.04
N ARG A 159 8.97 -1.52 -18.98
CA ARG A 159 10.39 -1.19 -19.06
C ARG A 159 11.16 -2.20 -19.92
N VAL A 160 10.98 -3.49 -19.66
CA VAL A 160 11.63 -4.56 -20.43
C VAL A 160 11.24 -4.48 -21.92
N ALA A 161 9.95 -4.27 -22.22
CA ALA A 161 9.48 -4.16 -23.60
C ALA A 161 10.09 -2.96 -24.34
N LEU A 162 10.21 -1.80 -23.68
CA LEU A 162 10.84 -0.61 -24.27
C LEU A 162 12.33 -0.83 -24.55
N ALA A 163 13.07 -1.42 -23.60
CA ALA A 163 14.49 -1.72 -23.80
C ALA A 163 14.74 -2.69 -24.97
N GLN A 164 13.90 -3.71 -25.12
CA GLN A 164 13.96 -4.65 -26.25
C GLN A 164 13.60 -4.02 -27.58
N PHE A 165 12.70 -3.02 -27.59
CA PHE A 165 12.36 -2.27 -28.79
C PHE A 165 13.54 -1.37 -29.23
N GLU A 166 14.14 -0.64 -28.29
CA GLU A 166 15.29 0.23 -28.55
C GLU A 166 16.47 -0.57 -29.11
N GLN A 167 16.80 -1.72 -28.51
CA GLN A 167 17.87 -2.59 -28.99
C GLN A 167 17.67 -3.02 -30.45
N ARG A 168 16.46 -3.48 -30.81
CA ARG A 168 16.14 -3.87 -32.19
C ARG A 168 16.25 -2.70 -33.17
N ALA A 169 15.77 -1.52 -32.79
CA ALA A 169 15.86 -0.32 -33.62
C ALA A 169 17.31 0.16 -33.85
N PHE A 170 18.24 -0.18 -32.96
CA PHE A 170 19.67 0.07 -33.15
C PHE A 170 20.33 -0.97 -34.05
N GLU A 171 19.92 -2.25 -33.98
CA GLU A 171 20.46 -3.32 -34.83
C GLU A 171 20.04 -3.20 -36.30
N GLU A 172 18.92 -2.54 -36.59
CA GLU A 172 18.40 -2.31 -37.94
C GLU A 172 19.00 -1.07 -38.65
N ARG A 173 19.90 -0.32 -38.00
CA ARG A 173 20.58 0.87 -38.55
C ARG A 173 22.02 0.57 -38.96
#